data_AF-A0A965PCH3-F1
#
_entry.id   AF-A0A965PCH3-F1
#
_cell.length_a   1.000
_cell.length_b   1.000
_cell.length_c   1.000
_cell.angle_alpha   90.00
_cell.angle_beta   90.00
_cell.angle_gamma   90.00
#
_symmetry.space_group_name_H-M   'P 1'
#
loop_
_entity.id
_entity.type
_entity.pdbx_description
1 polymer ?
#
loop_
_entity_poly.entity_id
_entity_poly.type
_entity_poly.pdbx_seq_one_letter_code
_entity_poly.pdbx_strand_id
1 'polypeptide(L)'
;MPINPAVQDMLTRAGVAETEGANNLTRFVSSAMLPFAGGKYVGMVGDAIGAAKAGKLSGQEGVIYLGQKLTPTQIENATPKTSPKLIKEIGITGAELGANKFRIPIENMQADITDLPLRAMKTFDPQKLENGGYILPLWGDMSRGGGIVNEINGTKLANPVRTYGGRDFANENPEAFWASMNGVATKAANYFNSFAEKGEAYPVFTNMGGRSLDSSTMMTDTFLEQLKTNPISKKSSSILDGMVKSAVNKKGVPINADAPSFKTIDDLQTWLRETTLAGREAFIKSIDNKTAHDLGIPDLASTRFAISDQSQIGTPTGYSGTLIGRVDNTGVYTNKPKSPTSAHPGYDTLIGGISNEGGFGIPVPPEKMFPDTIKQLTNAGYEPFRHAYLMQRGAGDIKTVQPITQEYKDSLSAFIENALKENDPYSFAISKKKKGAK
;
A
#
# COMPACT_ATOMS: atom_id res chain seq x y z
N MET A 1 -4.27 34.87 30.03
CA MET A 1 -2.85 34.91 30.41
C MET A 1 -2.15 35.93 29.52
N PRO A 2 -1.19 36.72 30.03
CA PRO A 2 -0.40 37.61 29.18
C PRO A 2 0.43 36.78 28.18
N ILE A 3 0.57 37.28 26.96
CA ILE A 3 1.29 36.63 25.86
C ILE A 3 2.79 36.62 26.19
N ASN A 4 3.46 35.52 25.86
CA ASN A 4 4.91 35.41 26.03
C ASN A 4 5.63 36.50 25.19
N PRO A 5 6.49 37.34 25.79
CA PRO A 5 7.15 38.46 25.09
C PRO A 5 7.93 38.05 23.83
N ALA A 6 8.46 36.82 23.79
CA ALA A 6 9.18 36.30 22.62
C ALA A 6 8.25 36.03 21.42
N VAL A 7 7.01 35.62 21.69
CA VAL A 7 5.98 35.42 20.66
C VAL A 7 5.52 36.78 20.13
N GLN A 8 5.43 37.77 21.01
CA GLN A 8 5.01 39.13 20.63
C GLN A 8 6.07 39.84 19.76
N ASP A 9 7.36 39.69 20.06
CA ASP A 9 8.46 40.18 19.20
C ASP A 9 8.45 39.48 17.83
N MET A 10 8.23 38.17 17.79
CA MET A 10 8.20 37.39 16.54
C MET A 10 7.04 37.80 15.62
N LEU A 11 5.85 38.04 16.19
CA LEU A 11 4.67 38.51 15.46
C LEU A 11 4.82 39.96 14.96
N THR A 12 5.47 40.81 15.75
CA THR A 12 5.79 42.19 15.38
C THR A 12 6.75 42.23 14.19
N ARG A 13 7.81 41.40 14.21
CA ARG A 13 8.76 41.27 13.08
C ARG A 13 8.13 40.69 11.82
N ALA A 14 7.05 39.91 11.95
CA ALA A 14 6.32 39.35 10.83
C ALA A 14 5.30 40.33 10.21
N GLY A 15 5.16 41.55 10.74
CA GLY A 15 4.26 42.58 10.21
C GLY A 15 2.78 42.28 10.38
N VAL A 16 2.42 41.44 11.35
CA VAL A 16 1.02 41.09 11.64
C VAL A 16 0.42 42.18 12.52
N ALA A 17 -0.42 43.04 11.93
CA ALA A 17 -1.14 44.08 12.68
C ALA A 17 -2.22 43.44 13.59
N GLU A 18 -2.37 44.01 14.80
CA GLU A 18 -3.33 43.57 15.81
C GLU A 18 -4.77 43.62 15.26
N THR A 19 -5.28 42.45 14.90
CA THR A 19 -6.68 42.21 14.55
C THR A 19 -7.18 41.01 15.36
N GLU A 20 -8.49 40.90 15.58
CA GLU A 20 -9.10 39.80 16.37
C GLU A 20 -8.66 38.39 15.92
N GLY A 21 -8.31 38.22 14.64
CA GLY A 21 -7.76 36.96 14.11
C GLY A 21 -6.40 36.57 14.67
N ALA A 22 -5.55 37.54 15.03
CA ALA A 22 -4.24 37.29 15.64
C ALA A 22 -4.36 36.72 17.06
N ASN A 23 -5.40 37.11 17.81
CA ASN A 23 -5.64 36.63 19.17
C ASN A 23 -6.08 35.16 19.19
N ASN A 24 -6.84 34.70 18.18
CA ASN A 24 -7.24 33.31 18.04
C ASN A 24 -6.08 32.41 17.59
N LEU A 25 -5.22 32.90 16.69
CA LEU A 25 -4.00 32.18 16.28
C LEU A 25 -3.00 32.06 17.44
N THR A 26 -2.87 33.11 18.27
CA THR A 26 -1.98 33.12 19.44
C THR A 26 -2.45 32.15 20.52
N ARG A 27 -3.77 31.98 20.71
CA ARG A 27 -4.31 30.95 21.62
C ARG A 27 -4.05 29.53 21.12
N PHE A 28 -4.23 29.29 19.82
CA PHE A 28 -3.99 27.98 19.20
C PHE A 28 -2.52 27.54 19.27
N VAL A 29 -1.59 28.46 19.02
CA VAL A 29 -0.15 28.20 19.12
C VAL A 29 0.30 28.02 20.57
N SER A 30 -0.28 28.76 21.52
CA SER A 30 0.06 28.63 22.95
C SER A 30 -0.43 27.31 23.56
N SER A 31 -1.52 26.72 23.07
CA SER A 31 -1.95 25.38 23.47
C SER A 31 -1.12 24.25 22.88
N ALA A 32 -0.43 24.50 21.75
CA ALA A 32 0.35 23.50 21.05
C ALA A 32 1.81 23.39 21.54
N MET A 33 2.25 24.26 22.45
CA MET A 33 3.64 24.25 22.94
C MET A 33 3.73 24.39 24.47
N LEU A 34 3.77 23.24 25.16
CA LEU A 34 4.42 22.99 26.47
C LEU A 34 4.86 21.50 26.51
N PRO A 35 5.94 21.13 27.24
CA PRO A 35 7.27 21.06 26.65
C PRO A 35 7.79 19.62 26.48
N PHE A 36 8.38 19.32 25.31
CA PHE A 36 9.45 18.34 25.21
C PHE A 36 10.69 19.03 24.64
N ALA A 37 11.71 19.14 25.49
CA ALA A 37 13.02 19.65 25.13
C ALA A 37 13.71 18.64 24.21
N GLY A 38 14.07 19.06 23.00
CA GLY A 38 14.97 18.29 22.14
C GLY A 38 14.71 18.40 20.64
N GLY A 39 15.12 19.50 20.02
CA GLY A 39 15.72 19.50 18.68
C GLY A 39 14.83 19.39 17.44
N LYS A 40 14.69 20.53 16.76
CA LYS A 40 14.45 20.75 15.31
C LYS A 40 13.06 20.46 14.73
N TYR A 41 12.19 21.49 14.76
CA TYR A 41 11.19 21.74 13.70
C TYR A 41 11.11 23.24 13.41
N VAL A 42 11.67 23.69 12.29
CA VAL A 42 11.47 25.05 11.72
C VAL A 42 10.60 24.99 10.44
N GLY A 43 10.10 23.82 10.06
CA GLY A 43 9.40 23.62 8.78
C GLY A 43 7.91 23.96 8.76
N MET A 44 7.17 23.84 9.88
CA MET A 44 5.69 23.85 9.84
C MET A 44 5.04 25.22 10.04
N VAL A 45 5.80 26.26 10.41
CA VAL A 45 5.24 27.61 10.60
C VAL A 45 5.15 28.37 9.27
N GLY A 46 6.00 28.05 8.29
CA GLY A 46 6.00 28.69 6.98
C GLY A 46 4.72 28.44 6.17
N ASP A 47 4.20 27.21 6.21
CA ASP A 47 3.05 26.80 5.41
C ASP A 47 1.73 27.41 5.91
N ALA A 48 1.60 27.60 7.24
CA ALA A 48 0.45 28.27 7.85
C ALA A 48 0.42 29.77 7.54
N ILE A 49 1.58 30.43 7.51
CA ILE A 49 1.70 31.86 7.14
C ILE A 49 1.44 32.06 5.63
N GLY A 50 1.85 31.10 4.80
CA GLY A 50 1.55 31.09 3.36
C GLY A 50 0.05 31.00 3.06
N ALA A 51 -0.69 30.19 3.80
CA ALA A 51 -2.14 30.04 3.64
C ALA A 51 -2.92 31.30 4.06
N ALA A 52 -2.46 32.01 5.10
CA ALA A 52 -3.06 33.26 5.54
C ALA A 52 -2.84 34.43 4.55
N LYS A 53 -1.68 34.47 3.87
CA LYS A 53 -1.42 35.45 2.79
C LYS A 53 -2.25 35.22 1.52
N ALA A 54 -2.78 34.02 1.32
CA ALA A 54 -3.51 33.66 0.11
C ALA A 54 -5.03 33.94 0.15
N GLY A 55 -5.56 34.53 1.23
CA GLY A 55 -6.95 35.02 1.28
C GLY A 55 -8.05 33.96 1.09
N LYS A 56 -7.75 32.66 1.31
CA LYS A 56 -8.67 31.53 1.03
C LYS A 56 -9.44 31.01 2.25
N LEU A 57 -9.89 31.89 3.13
CA LEU A 57 -10.86 31.54 4.15
C LEU A 57 -11.96 32.60 4.19
N SER A 58 -13.00 32.40 3.38
CA SER A 58 -14.29 33.07 3.54
C SER A 58 -15.43 32.03 3.53
N GLY A 59 -16.08 31.90 4.69
CA GLY A 59 -17.52 31.72 4.94
C GLY A 59 -18.40 30.75 4.12
N GLN A 60 -19.02 29.83 4.88
CA GLN A 60 -20.45 29.45 4.92
C GLN A 60 -21.22 28.84 3.72
N GLU A 61 -21.80 27.66 4.01
CA GLU A 61 -23.16 27.13 3.74
C GLU A 61 -23.71 26.87 2.32
N GLY A 62 -24.43 25.73 2.18
CA GLY A 62 -25.74 25.72 1.52
C GLY A 62 -25.96 24.86 0.25
N VAL A 63 -26.55 23.67 0.44
CA VAL A 63 -27.59 22.93 -0.35
C VAL A 63 -27.98 23.45 -1.76
N ILE A 64 -28.12 22.54 -2.76
CA ILE A 64 -29.26 22.39 -3.75
C ILE A 64 -29.18 21.08 -4.59
N TYR A 65 -30.11 20.16 -4.30
CA TYR A 65 -31.08 19.36 -5.10
C TYR A 65 -31.04 19.04 -6.64
N LEU A 66 -31.61 17.83 -6.92
CA LEU A 66 -32.58 17.41 -7.97
C LEU A 66 -32.15 16.62 -9.24
N GLY A 67 -32.44 15.31 -9.21
CA GLY A 67 -33.39 14.63 -10.11
C GLY A 67 -33.23 14.72 -11.64
N GLN A 68 -32.63 13.70 -12.25
CA GLN A 68 -32.97 13.28 -13.61
C GLN A 68 -33.02 11.75 -13.70
N LYS A 69 -34.08 11.21 -14.33
CA LYS A 69 -34.14 9.80 -14.75
C LYS A 69 -33.27 9.64 -15.99
N LEU A 70 -32.19 8.86 -15.87
CA LEU A 70 -31.37 8.46 -17.01
C LEU A 70 -32.17 7.51 -17.92
N THR A 71 -32.01 7.68 -19.22
CA THR A 71 -32.63 6.82 -20.24
C THR A 71 -31.89 5.48 -20.36
N PRO A 72 -32.55 4.38 -20.77
CA PRO A 72 -31.88 3.07 -20.94
C PRO A 72 -30.63 3.11 -21.82
N THR A 73 -30.61 3.98 -22.84
CA THR A 73 -29.47 4.16 -23.76
C THR A 73 -28.26 4.85 -23.11
N GLN A 74 -28.45 5.60 -22.01
CA GLN A 74 -27.34 6.18 -21.23
C GLN A 74 -26.71 5.15 -20.27
N ILE A 75 -27.43 4.08 -19.94
CA ILE A 75 -26.94 2.97 -19.11
C ILE A 75 -26.08 2.00 -19.94
N GLU A 76 -26.40 1.84 -21.23
CA GLU A 76 -25.78 0.84 -22.10
C GLU A 76 -24.38 1.23 -22.64
N ASN A 77 -24.02 2.52 -22.58
CA ASN A 77 -22.70 3.03 -23.00
C ASN A 77 -21.74 3.35 -21.84
N ALA A 78 -22.10 3.00 -20.60
CA ALA A 78 -21.22 3.13 -19.45
C ALA A 78 -20.23 1.95 -19.40
N THR A 79 -19.13 2.05 -20.14
CA THR A 79 -17.87 1.40 -19.71
C THR A 79 -17.61 1.88 -18.28
N PRO A 80 -17.22 1.04 -17.32
CA PRO A 80 -17.03 1.47 -15.93
C PRO A 80 -15.82 2.40 -15.82
N LYS A 81 -16.03 3.68 -16.12
CA LYS A 81 -15.16 4.78 -15.75
C LYS A 81 -15.53 5.13 -14.32
N THR A 82 -14.75 4.65 -13.38
CA THR A 82 -14.74 5.16 -12.00
C THR A 82 -14.64 6.69 -12.07
N SER A 83 -15.67 7.39 -11.58
CA SER A 83 -15.73 8.84 -11.72
C SER A 83 -14.62 9.51 -10.89
N PRO A 84 -13.94 10.56 -11.38
CA PRO A 84 -12.95 11.32 -10.62
C PRO A 84 -13.47 11.92 -9.30
N LYS A 85 -14.80 12.01 -9.16
CA LYS A 85 -15.48 12.45 -7.94
C LYS A 85 -15.38 11.39 -6.82
N LEU A 86 -15.39 10.11 -7.20
CA LEU A 86 -15.20 8.98 -6.28
C LEU A 86 -13.79 9.05 -5.66
N ILE A 87 -12.73 9.18 -6.46
CA ILE A 87 -11.33 9.29 -6.00
C ILE A 87 -11.12 10.40 -4.94
N LYS A 88 -11.91 11.46 -4.99
CA LYS A 88 -11.80 12.63 -4.10
C LYS A 88 -12.62 12.50 -2.80
N GLU A 89 -13.69 11.70 -2.78
CA GLU A 89 -14.59 11.57 -1.62
C GLU A 89 -14.23 10.39 -0.69
N ILE A 90 -13.53 9.35 -1.18
CA ILE A 90 -13.13 8.14 -0.40
C ILE A 90 -11.66 8.14 0.09
N GLY A 91 -10.90 9.20 -0.14
CA GLY A 91 -9.49 9.25 0.30
C GLY A 91 -8.57 8.25 -0.40
N ILE A 92 -9.05 7.57 -1.46
CA ILE A 92 -8.22 6.82 -2.41
C ILE A 92 -7.42 7.82 -3.23
N THR A 93 -6.41 8.40 -2.62
CA THR A 93 -5.41 9.15 -3.34
C THR A 93 -4.43 8.11 -3.85
N GLY A 94 -4.13 8.09 -5.14
CA GLY A 94 -3.02 7.27 -5.63
C GLY A 94 -1.64 7.66 -5.04
N ALA A 95 -1.58 8.44 -3.95
CA ALA A 95 -0.38 8.61 -3.12
C ALA A 95 0.30 7.28 -2.77
N GLU A 96 -0.43 6.17 -2.79
CA GLU A 96 0.14 4.84 -2.63
C GLU A 96 1.08 4.40 -3.78
N LEU A 97 0.91 4.93 -4.99
CA LEU A 97 1.73 4.59 -6.17
C LEU A 97 2.83 5.62 -6.48
N GLY A 98 2.95 6.75 -5.75
CA GLY A 98 3.92 7.79 -6.07
C GLY A 98 4.30 8.71 -4.92
N ALA A 99 5.58 9.10 -4.85
CA ALA A 99 6.07 10.09 -3.88
C ALA A 99 5.64 11.54 -4.19
N ASN A 100 5.30 11.81 -5.45
CA ASN A 100 5.00 13.12 -6.00
C ASN A 100 3.65 13.08 -6.74
N LYS A 101 3.13 14.25 -7.17
CA LYS A 101 2.00 14.28 -8.11
C LYS A 101 2.32 13.43 -9.33
N PHE A 102 1.39 12.53 -9.68
CA PHE A 102 1.55 11.66 -10.82
C PHE A 102 1.78 12.43 -12.11
N ARG A 103 2.74 11.98 -12.92
CA ARG A 103 2.93 12.48 -14.29
C ARG A 103 1.78 12.03 -15.19
N ILE A 104 1.37 10.78 -15.04
CA ILE A 104 0.25 10.17 -15.74
C ILE A 104 -0.83 9.96 -14.68
N PRO A 105 -2.00 10.62 -14.78
CA PRO A 105 -3.12 10.35 -13.89
C PRO A 105 -3.44 8.85 -13.89
N ILE A 106 -3.84 8.30 -12.74
CA ILE A 106 -4.02 6.85 -12.57
C ILE A 106 -5.01 6.27 -13.58
N GLU A 107 -6.05 7.04 -13.93
CA GLU A 107 -7.06 6.71 -14.93
C GLU A 107 -6.52 6.60 -16.38
N ASN A 108 -5.30 7.10 -16.61
CA ASN A 108 -4.61 7.07 -17.89
C ASN A 108 -3.43 6.10 -17.91
N MET A 109 -3.09 5.47 -16.77
CA MET A 109 -2.06 4.45 -16.73
C MET A 109 -2.57 3.18 -17.41
N GLN A 110 -1.71 2.56 -18.22
CA GLN A 110 -2.03 1.35 -18.98
C GLN A 110 -0.90 0.35 -18.86
N ALA A 111 -1.25 -0.92 -18.77
CA ALA A 111 -0.32 -2.03 -18.84
C ALA A 111 -0.93 -3.15 -19.69
N ASP A 112 -0.15 -3.70 -20.61
CA ASP A 112 -0.49 -4.95 -21.29
C ASP A 112 0.07 -6.10 -20.45
N ILE A 113 -0.83 -6.94 -19.95
CA ILE A 113 -0.49 -8.04 -19.05
C ILE A 113 -1.13 -9.33 -19.55
N THR A 114 -0.30 -10.32 -19.84
CA THR A 114 -0.78 -11.68 -20.12
C THR A 114 -1.05 -12.38 -18.79
N ASP A 115 -2.30 -12.74 -18.54
CA ASP A 115 -2.68 -13.53 -17.36
C ASP A 115 -2.20 -14.97 -17.49
N LEU A 116 -1.53 -15.47 -16.44
CA LEU A 116 -1.22 -16.87 -16.28
C LEU A 116 -2.37 -17.60 -15.57
N PRO A 117 -2.53 -18.91 -15.78
CA PRO A 117 -3.54 -19.67 -15.07
C PRO A 117 -3.37 -19.58 -13.55
N LEU A 118 -4.37 -19.00 -12.87
CA LEU A 118 -4.48 -18.94 -11.42
C LEU A 118 -5.71 -19.69 -10.95
N ARG A 119 -5.64 -20.26 -9.74
CA ARG A 119 -6.85 -20.73 -9.05
C ARG A 119 -7.75 -19.54 -8.78
N ALA A 120 -9.03 -19.68 -9.12
CA ALA A 120 -10.01 -18.64 -8.82
C ALA A 120 -10.11 -18.42 -7.30
N MET A 121 -10.02 -17.15 -6.88
CA MET A 121 -10.29 -16.75 -5.51
C MET A 121 -11.74 -17.07 -5.15
N LYS A 122 -11.93 -17.87 -4.11
CA LYS A 122 -13.26 -18.21 -3.62
C LYS A 122 -13.76 -17.12 -2.69
N THR A 123 -15.06 -16.84 -2.70
CA THR A 123 -15.68 -16.04 -1.65
C THR A 123 -15.78 -16.86 -0.38
N PHE A 124 -15.28 -16.32 0.73
CA PHE A 124 -15.36 -16.89 2.05
C PHE A 124 -16.47 -16.20 2.84
N ASP A 125 -17.30 -17.01 3.49
CA ASP A 125 -18.40 -16.54 4.33
C ASP A 125 -17.87 -16.35 5.77
N PRO A 126 -17.93 -15.13 6.34
CA PRO A 126 -17.48 -14.87 7.71
C PRO A 126 -18.15 -15.77 8.75
N GLN A 127 -19.36 -16.28 8.48
CA GLN A 127 -20.05 -17.19 9.38
C GLN A 127 -19.37 -18.57 9.51
N LYS A 128 -18.42 -18.90 8.62
CA LYS A 128 -17.59 -20.12 8.70
C LYS A 128 -16.39 -19.99 9.64
N LEU A 129 -16.11 -18.80 10.14
CA LEU A 129 -15.09 -18.62 11.17
C LEU A 129 -15.48 -19.34 12.46
N GLU A 130 -14.52 -20.05 13.06
CA GLU A 130 -14.76 -20.84 14.28
C GLU A 130 -14.79 -19.94 15.53
N ASN A 131 -15.84 -20.07 16.35
CA ASN A 131 -15.93 -19.35 17.61
C ASN A 131 -14.83 -19.79 18.57
N GLY A 132 -14.16 -18.83 19.22
CA GLY A 132 -12.97 -19.09 20.04
C GLY A 132 -11.66 -19.15 19.24
N GLY A 133 -11.71 -19.03 17.92
CA GLY A 133 -10.54 -18.86 17.06
C GLY A 133 -10.00 -17.42 17.03
N TYR A 134 -9.03 -17.19 16.15
CA TYR A 134 -8.29 -15.92 16.04
C TYR A 134 -8.05 -15.52 14.59
N ILE A 135 -8.31 -14.25 14.27
CA ILE A 135 -7.87 -13.60 13.03
C ILE A 135 -6.53 -12.93 13.27
N LEU A 136 -5.57 -13.18 12.38
CA LEU A 136 -4.17 -12.76 12.50
C LEU A 136 -3.73 -12.05 11.22
N PRO A 137 -3.10 -10.86 11.29
CA PRO A 137 -2.69 -10.16 10.09
C PRO A 137 -1.48 -10.84 9.43
N LEU A 138 -1.55 -10.99 8.11
CA LEU A 138 -0.46 -11.36 7.22
C LEU A 138 -0.17 -10.17 6.31
N TRP A 139 0.82 -9.36 6.70
CA TRP A 139 1.18 -8.14 5.98
C TRP A 139 1.85 -8.48 4.65
N GLY A 140 1.24 -8.02 3.55
CA GLY A 140 1.73 -8.22 2.19
C GLY A 140 1.64 -6.95 1.36
N ASP A 141 2.53 -6.82 0.37
CA ASP A 141 2.41 -5.77 -0.64
C ASP A 141 1.30 -6.09 -1.65
N MET A 142 0.91 -5.08 -2.42
CA MET A 142 -0.16 -5.18 -3.43
C MET A 142 0.30 -5.78 -4.77
N SER A 143 1.45 -6.46 -4.83
CA SER A 143 1.88 -7.08 -6.09
C SER A 143 0.84 -8.09 -6.60
N ARG A 144 0.71 -8.21 -7.92
CA ARG A 144 -0.11 -9.26 -8.52
C ARG A 144 0.70 -10.55 -8.71
N GLY A 145 0.09 -11.68 -8.42
CA GLY A 145 0.59 -12.99 -8.85
C GLY A 145 0.13 -13.33 -10.26
N GLY A 146 0.79 -14.30 -10.90
CA GLY A 146 0.32 -14.92 -12.14
C GLY A 146 0.08 -13.98 -13.32
N GLY A 147 0.93 -12.99 -13.55
CA GLY A 147 0.88 -12.12 -14.73
C GLY A 147 2.21 -12.06 -15.45
N ILE A 148 2.22 -11.67 -16.72
CA ILE A 148 3.42 -11.29 -17.48
C ILE A 148 3.20 -9.89 -18.05
N VAL A 149 3.93 -8.90 -17.54
CA VAL A 149 3.90 -7.52 -18.04
C VAL A 149 4.68 -7.46 -19.35
N ASN A 150 4.01 -7.06 -20.43
CA ASN A 150 4.60 -6.94 -21.76
C ASN A 150 4.88 -5.48 -22.14
N GLU A 151 4.01 -4.57 -21.71
CA GLU A 151 4.01 -3.16 -22.11
C GLU A 151 3.48 -2.28 -20.98
N ILE A 152 4.03 -1.08 -20.85
CA ILE A 152 3.54 -0.04 -19.93
C ILE A 152 3.41 1.27 -20.71
N ASN A 153 2.21 1.84 -20.73
CA ASN A 153 1.89 3.10 -21.42
C ASN A 153 2.44 3.19 -22.86
N GLY A 154 2.27 2.14 -23.67
CA GLY A 154 2.79 2.12 -25.05
C GLY A 154 4.27 1.74 -25.17
N THR A 155 4.99 1.56 -24.06
CA THR A 155 6.41 1.18 -24.06
C THR A 155 6.55 -0.31 -23.80
N LYS A 156 6.95 -1.07 -24.83
CA LYS A 156 7.24 -2.49 -24.69
C LYS A 156 8.44 -2.70 -23.78
N LEU A 157 8.40 -3.75 -22.97
CA LEU A 157 9.56 -4.21 -22.21
C LEU A 157 10.51 -4.96 -23.16
N ALA A 158 11.82 -4.82 -22.96
CA ALA A 158 12.80 -5.56 -23.77
C ALA A 158 12.62 -7.07 -23.57
N ASN A 159 12.37 -7.48 -22.33
CA ASN A 159 11.89 -8.81 -21.97
C ASN A 159 10.62 -8.68 -21.13
N PRO A 160 9.55 -9.44 -21.43
CA PRO A 160 8.38 -9.47 -20.56
C PRO A 160 8.73 -9.92 -19.14
N VAL A 161 8.12 -9.28 -18.13
CA VAL A 161 8.41 -9.55 -16.72
C VAL A 161 7.24 -10.26 -16.06
N ARG A 162 7.49 -11.47 -15.54
CA ARG A 162 6.49 -12.20 -14.76
C ARG A 162 6.31 -11.57 -13.38
N THR A 163 5.06 -11.44 -12.97
CA THR A 163 4.68 -10.99 -11.63
C THR A 163 4.32 -12.18 -10.75
N TYR A 164 4.64 -12.05 -9.47
CA TYR A 164 4.52 -13.06 -8.43
C TYR A 164 4.11 -12.35 -7.14
N GLY A 165 3.46 -13.03 -6.23
CA GLY A 165 3.25 -12.49 -4.88
C GLY A 165 1.86 -11.92 -4.65
N GLY A 166 1.81 -10.96 -3.73
CA GLY A 166 0.60 -10.46 -3.09
C GLY A 166 -0.35 -11.58 -2.65
N ARG A 167 -1.64 -11.28 -2.63
CA ARG A 167 -2.66 -12.26 -2.26
C ARG A 167 -2.79 -13.44 -3.23
N ASP A 168 -2.30 -13.29 -4.47
CA ASP A 168 -2.43 -14.32 -5.49
C ASP A 168 -1.37 -15.41 -5.38
N PHE A 169 -0.33 -15.20 -4.56
CA PHE A 169 0.70 -16.20 -4.31
C PHE A 169 0.11 -17.56 -3.93
N ALA A 170 -0.85 -17.59 -3.00
CA ALA A 170 -1.52 -18.81 -2.56
C ALA A 170 -2.36 -19.49 -3.65
N ASN A 171 -2.76 -18.75 -4.69
CA ASN A 171 -3.52 -19.31 -5.83
C ASN A 171 -2.59 -19.90 -6.88
N GLU A 172 -1.39 -19.32 -7.02
CA GLU A 172 -0.33 -19.77 -7.91
C GLU A 172 0.43 -20.97 -7.34
N ASN A 173 0.49 -21.10 -6.02
CA ASN A 173 1.35 -22.06 -5.32
C ASN A 173 0.53 -22.99 -4.40
N PRO A 174 0.06 -24.15 -4.90
CA PRO A 174 -0.75 -25.08 -4.11
C PRO A 174 -0.13 -25.54 -2.79
N GLU A 175 1.20 -25.63 -2.76
CA GLU A 175 1.96 -26.22 -1.67
C GLU A 175 2.44 -25.17 -0.66
N ALA A 176 2.18 -23.88 -0.90
CA ALA A 176 2.62 -22.79 -0.04
C ALA A 176 1.60 -21.65 -0.03
N PHE A 177 1.21 -21.23 1.17
CA PHE A 177 0.26 -20.13 1.35
C PHE A 177 0.93 -18.77 1.20
N TRP A 178 2.21 -18.65 1.57
CA TRP A 178 2.93 -17.39 1.53
C TRP A 178 4.43 -17.59 1.25
N ALA A 179 5.12 -16.51 0.88
CA ALA A 179 6.56 -16.48 0.73
C ALA A 179 7.14 -15.20 1.37
N SER A 180 8.31 -15.33 2.00
CA SER A 180 9.04 -14.17 2.52
C SER A 180 10.52 -14.51 2.75
N MET A 181 11.28 -13.52 3.23
CA MET A 181 12.62 -13.75 3.76
C MET A 181 12.56 -14.63 5.01
N ASN A 182 13.52 -15.54 5.18
CA ASN A 182 13.55 -16.53 6.25
C ASN A 182 13.19 -16.00 7.64
N GLY A 183 13.80 -14.89 8.07
CA GLY A 183 13.53 -14.31 9.39
C GLY A 183 12.10 -13.77 9.55
N VAL A 184 11.47 -13.29 8.46
CA VAL A 184 10.08 -12.81 8.47
C VAL A 184 9.13 -13.99 8.44
N ALA A 185 9.38 -14.96 7.56
CA ALA A 185 8.57 -16.17 7.44
C ALA A 185 8.55 -16.98 8.75
N THR A 186 9.70 -17.14 9.40
CA THR A 186 9.82 -17.86 10.67
C THR A 186 9.05 -17.15 11.79
N LYS A 187 9.15 -15.80 11.87
CA LYS A 187 8.38 -15.02 12.84
C LYS A 187 6.88 -15.14 12.62
N ALA A 188 6.42 -15.08 11.36
CA ALA A 188 5.01 -15.26 11.02
C ALA A 188 4.52 -16.67 11.38
N ALA A 189 5.25 -17.72 11.02
CA ALA A 189 4.90 -19.09 11.35
C ALA A 189 4.80 -19.32 12.87
N ASN A 190 5.79 -18.85 13.64
CA ASN A 190 5.77 -18.94 15.10
C ASN A 190 4.60 -18.16 15.70
N TYR A 191 4.29 -16.98 15.15
CA TYR A 191 3.14 -16.18 15.57
C TYR A 191 1.83 -16.95 15.36
N PHE A 192 1.61 -17.50 14.18
CA PHE A 192 0.41 -18.26 13.85
C PHE A 192 0.28 -19.53 14.69
N ASN A 193 1.36 -20.29 14.87
CA ASN A 193 1.37 -21.47 15.73
C ASN A 193 1.00 -21.15 17.19
N SER A 194 1.48 -20.02 17.72
CA SER A 194 1.17 -19.63 19.11
C SER A 194 -0.31 -19.33 19.39
N PHE A 195 -1.11 -19.14 18.32
CA PHE A 195 -2.57 -19.00 18.41
C PHE A 195 -3.29 -20.29 18.00
N ALA A 196 -2.75 -21.04 17.03
CA ALA A 196 -3.28 -22.35 16.65
C ALA A 196 -3.33 -23.34 17.84
N GLU A 197 -2.41 -23.21 18.79
CA GLU A 197 -2.42 -23.98 20.06
C GLU A 197 -3.61 -23.64 20.98
N LYS A 198 -4.28 -22.50 20.77
CA LYS A 198 -5.35 -21.97 21.65
C LYS A 198 -6.73 -22.04 21.01
N GLY A 199 -6.79 -22.16 19.69
CA GLY A 199 -8.00 -22.18 18.87
C GLY A 199 -7.64 -22.06 17.40
N GLU A 200 -8.62 -22.22 16.51
CA GLU A 200 -8.40 -22.07 15.07
C GLU A 200 -7.75 -20.71 14.74
N ALA A 201 -6.69 -20.73 13.94
CA ALA A 201 -5.96 -19.52 13.56
C ALA A 201 -6.15 -19.22 12.07
N TYR A 202 -6.55 -17.99 11.78
CA TYR A 202 -6.87 -17.51 10.44
C TYR A 202 -5.94 -16.36 10.04
N PRO A 203 -4.81 -16.64 9.39
CA PRO A 203 -3.98 -15.60 8.77
C PRO A 203 -4.75 -14.92 7.65
N VAL A 204 -4.92 -13.60 7.71
CA VAL A 204 -5.62 -12.80 6.69
C VAL A 204 -4.66 -11.85 6.03
N PHE A 205 -4.66 -11.77 4.70
CA PHE A 205 -3.88 -10.77 3.98
C PHE A 205 -4.29 -9.38 4.47
N THR A 206 -3.29 -8.58 4.84
CA THR A 206 -3.42 -7.21 5.33
C THR A 206 -2.52 -6.32 4.51
N ASN A 207 -3.11 -5.28 3.91
CA ASN A 207 -2.42 -4.47 2.92
C ASN A 207 -1.29 -3.63 3.54
N MET A 208 -0.09 -3.75 2.99
CA MET A 208 0.99 -2.78 3.25
C MET A 208 0.77 -1.52 2.40
N GLY A 209 1.42 -0.41 2.78
CA GLY A 209 1.33 0.81 1.96
C GLY A 209 1.85 0.57 0.54
N GLY A 210 1.23 1.20 -0.47
CA GLY A 210 1.46 0.83 -1.88
C GLY A 210 2.84 1.06 -2.46
N ARG A 211 3.77 1.65 -1.71
CA ARG A 211 5.19 1.73 -2.07
C ARG A 211 6.02 0.55 -1.56
N SER A 212 5.42 -0.39 -0.83
CA SER A 212 6.08 -1.60 -0.32
C SER A 212 6.74 -2.44 -1.42
N LEU A 213 6.13 -2.44 -2.61
CA LEU A 213 6.62 -3.07 -3.84
C LEU A 213 7.91 -2.45 -4.41
N ASP A 214 8.36 -1.28 -3.93
CA ASP A 214 9.68 -0.69 -4.26
C ASP A 214 10.85 -1.60 -3.87
N SER A 215 10.63 -2.53 -2.94
CA SER A 215 11.63 -3.51 -2.49
C SER A 215 11.63 -4.81 -3.29
N SER A 216 10.69 -4.99 -4.22
CA SER A 216 10.55 -6.23 -5.00
C SER A 216 11.51 -6.27 -6.20
N THR A 217 11.91 -7.47 -6.60
CA THR A 217 12.68 -7.66 -7.85
C THR A 217 11.83 -7.34 -9.08
N MET A 218 10.52 -7.56 -9.03
CA MET A 218 9.61 -7.24 -10.14
C MET A 218 9.59 -5.75 -10.44
N MET A 219 9.60 -4.89 -9.43
CA MET A 219 9.66 -3.45 -9.61
C MET A 219 10.95 -3.05 -10.33
N THR A 220 12.09 -3.55 -9.86
CA THR A 220 13.38 -3.23 -10.46
C THR A 220 13.54 -3.83 -11.86
N ASP A 221 13.10 -5.07 -12.07
CA ASP A 221 13.17 -5.73 -13.37
C ASP A 221 12.28 -5.01 -14.39
N THR A 222 11.01 -4.76 -14.06
CA THR A 222 10.07 -4.07 -14.95
C THR A 222 10.55 -2.66 -15.30
N PHE A 223 11.12 -1.94 -14.33
CA PHE A 223 11.72 -0.63 -14.58
C PHE A 223 12.93 -0.71 -15.54
N LEU A 224 13.86 -1.63 -15.30
CA LEU A 224 15.05 -1.76 -16.14
C LEU A 224 14.72 -2.26 -17.55
N GLU A 225 13.73 -3.14 -17.71
CA GLU A 225 13.30 -3.58 -19.04
C GLU A 225 12.64 -2.45 -19.86
N GLN A 226 12.01 -1.45 -19.22
CA GLN A 226 11.58 -0.21 -19.90
C GLN A 226 12.78 0.65 -20.32
N LEU A 227 13.85 0.70 -19.52
CA LEU A 227 15.05 1.45 -19.86
C LEU A 227 15.85 0.82 -21.01
N LYS A 228 15.80 -0.50 -21.16
CA LYS A 228 16.44 -1.20 -22.29
C LYS A 228 15.79 -0.83 -23.62
N THR A 229 14.48 -0.62 -23.66
CA THR A 229 13.76 -0.20 -24.89
C THR A 229 13.73 1.31 -25.09
N ASN A 230 13.85 2.08 -24.01
CA ASN A 230 13.95 3.54 -24.06
C ASN A 230 15.20 4.04 -23.30
N PRO A 231 16.40 3.94 -23.90
CA PRO A 231 17.64 4.29 -23.24
C PRO A 231 17.75 5.79 -22.96
N ILE A 232 18.28 6.12 -21.79
CA ILE A 232 18.60 7.49 -21.40
C ILE A 232 19.96 7.95 -21.94
N SER A 233 20.17 9.27 -21.98
CA SER A 233 21.45 9.84 -22.45
C SER A 233 22.63 9.50 -21.52
N LYS A 234 23.85 9.43 -22.06
CA LYS A 234 25.08 9.21 -21.26
C LYS A 234 25.23 10.22 -20.12
N LYS A 235 24.81 11.47 -20.34
CA LYS A 235 24.82 12.54 -19.33
C LYS A 235 23.81 12.24 -18.23
N SER A 236 22.58 11.85 -18.60
CA SER A 236 21.55 11.43 -17.65
C SER A 236 22.01 10.25 -16.81
N SER A 237 22.60 9.21 -17.42
CA SER A 237 23.13 8.05 -16.70
C SER A 237 24.13 8.45 -15.62
N SER A 238 25.09 9.32 -15.93
CA SER A 238 26.10 9.73 -14.95
C SER A 238 25.54 10.55 -13.79
N ILE A 239 24.47 11.33 -14.00
CA ILE A 239 23.80 12.05 -12.90
C ILE A 239 23.03 11.05 -12.02
N LEU A 240 22.28 10.13 -12.63
CA LEU A 240 21.52 9.11 -11.90
C LEU A 240 22.44 8.15 -11.13
N ASP A 241 23.60 7.78 -11.70
CA ASP A 241 24.62 7.00 -11.01
C ASP A 241 25.05 7.67 -9.69
N GLY A 242 25.24 9.00 -9.71
CA GLY A 242 25.57 9.77 -8.52
C GLY A 242 24.44 9.81 -7.48
N MET A 243 23.20 9.89 -7.93
CA MET A 243 22.01 9.85 -7.07
C MET A 243 21.85 8.49 -6.39
N VAL A 244 21.96 7.40 -7.16
CA VAL A 244 21.88 6.03 -6.65
C VAL A 244 23.01 5.78 -5.66
N LYS A 245 24.27 6.05 -6.02
CA LYS A 245 25.43 5.87 -5.13
C LYS A 245 25.25 6.59 -3.80
N SER A 246 24.77 7.83 -3.84
CA SER A 246 24.53 8.64 -2.63
C SER A 246 23.42 8.04 -1.75
N ALA A 247 22.40 7.43 -2.35
CA ALA A 247 21.29 6.84 -1.62
C ALA A 247 21.64 5.46 -1.05
N VAL A 248 22.27 4.59 -1.83
CA VAL A 248 22.56 3.20 -1.44
C VAL A 248 23.76 3.12 -0.48
N ASN A 249 24.73 4.04 -0.57
CA ASN A 249 25.88 4.11 0.35
C ASN A 249 25.58 4.95 1.59
N LYS A 250 24.33 5.40 1.78
CA LYS A 250 23.93 6.12 2.99
C LYS A 250 24.06 5.19 4.19
N LYS A 251 24.66 5.70 5.27
CA LYS A 251 24.81 4.98 6.54
C LYS A 251 23.47 4.37 6.98
N GLY A 252 23.47 3.05 7.19
CA GLY A 252 22.30 2.29 7.65
C GLY A 252 21.51 1.58 6.55
N VAL A 253 21.86 1.74 5.27
CA VAL A 253 21.33 0.90 4.20
C VAL A 253 22.22 -0.34 4.08
N PRO A 254 21.72 -1.56 4.36
CA PRO A 254 22.50 -2.78 4.19
C PRO A 254 22.60 -3.08 2.69
N ILE A 255 23.79 -2.92 2.11
CA ILE A 255 24.09 -3.35 0.74
C ILE A 255 25.29 -4.30 0.73
N ASN A 256 25.32 -5.20 -0.25
CA ASN A 256 26.38 -6.19 -0.37
C ASN A 256 27.54 -5.70 -1.25
N ALA A 257 27.28 -4.73 -2.14
CA ALA A 257 28.27 -4.14 -3.05
C ALA A 257 27.77 -2.78 -3.56
N ASP A 258 28.67 -1.95 -4.10
CA ASP A 258 28.33 -0.72 -4.79
C ASP A 258 27.43 -0.97 -6.02
N ALA A 259 26.49 -0.06 -6.28
CA ALA A 259 25.60 -0.15 -7.43
C ALA A 259 26.35 0.07 -8.77
N PRO A 260 26.13 -0.80 -9.78
CA PRO A 260 26.60 -0.60 -11.14
C PRO A 260 26.01 0.66 -11.81
N SER A 261 26.53 1.01 -12.98
CA SER A 261 26.10 2.20 -13.73
C SER A 261 24.84 1.92 -14.55
N PHE A 262 24.01 2.94 -14.76
CA PHE A 262 22.93 2.94 -15.76
C PHE A 262 23.43 2.71 -17.20
N LYS A 263 24.74 2.79 -17.46
CA LYS A 263 25.33 2.45 -18.77
C LYS A 263 25.44 0.94 -18.98
N THR A 264 25.37 0.14 -17.92
CA THR A 264 25.42 -1.32 -17.96
C THR A 264 24.17 -1.88 -17.27
N ILE A 265 23.02 -1.74 -17.94
CA ILE A 265 21.71 -2.08 -17.38
C ILE A 265 21.62 -3.54 -16.92
N ASP A 266 22.26 -4.48 -17.63
CA ASP A 266 22.26 -5.91 -17.23
C ASP A 266 23.07 -6.16 -15.95
N ASP A 267 24.20 -5.48 -15.76
CA ASP A 267 24.96 -5.54 -14.50
C ASP A 267 24.15 -4.94 -13.35
N LEU A 268 23.50 -3.80 -13.60
CA LEU A 268 22.62 -3.14 -12.62
C LEU A 268 21.44 -4.04 -12.24
N GLN A 269 20.85 -4.74 -13.21
CA GLN A 269 19.76 -5.70 -12.98
C GLN A 269 20.24 -6.87 -12.13
N THR A 270 21.40 -7.43 -12.44
CA THR A 270 22.02 -8.50 -11.65
C THR A 270 22.24 -8.06 -10.21
N TRP A 271 22.82 -6.87 -10.02
CA TRP A 271 23.03 -6.29 -8.70
C TRP A 271 21.71 -6.08 -7.93
N LEU A 272 20.64 -5.59 -8.57
CA LEU A 272 19.32 -5.41 -7.92
C LEU A 272 18.68 -6.73 -7.48
N ARG A 273 18.96 -7.83 -8.19
CA ARG A 273 18.49 -9.17 -7.80
C ARG A 273 19.25 -9.72 -6.59
N GLU A 274 20.55 -9.43 -6.50
CA GLU A 274 21.43 -9.95 -5.44
C GLU A 274 21.52 -9.07 -4.19
N THR A 275 21.18 -7.78 -4.31
CA THR A 275 21.17 -6.84 -3.18
C THR A 275 20.00 -7.10 -2.21
N THR A 276 20.02 -6.42 -1.07
CA THR A 276 18.98 -6.57 -0.04
C THR A 276 17.67 -5.87 -0.45
N LEU A 277 16.57 -6.19 0.24
CA LEU A 277 15.29 -5.47 0.10
C LEU A 277 15.47 -3.95 0.29
N ALA A 278 16.28 -3.55 1.29
CA ALA A 278 16.57 -2.15 1.55
C ALA A 278 17.41 -1.50 0.45
N GLY A 279 18.31 -2.26 -0.18
CA GLY A 279 19.09 -1.80 -1.34
C GLY A 279 18.20 -1.50 -2.55
N ARG A 280 17.25 -2.40 -2.87
CA ARG A 280 16.25 -2.19 -3.94
C ARG A 280 15.36 -0.98 -3.66
N GLU A 281 14.85 -0.89 -2.43
CA GLU A 281 14.01 0.23 -2.02
C GLU A 281 14.77 1.57 -2.07
N ALA A 282 16.02 1.60 -1.62
CA ALA A 282 16.87 2.78 -1.69
C ALA A 282 17.15 3.19 -3.14
N PHE A 283 17.39 2.21 -4.04
CA PHE A 283 17.52 2.46 -5.47
C PHE A 283 16.29 3.15 -6.04
N ILE A 284 15.09 2.55 -5.91
CA ILE A 284 13.85 3.12 -6.45
C ILE A 284 13.58 4.51 -5.86
N LYS A 285 13.71 4.67 -4.53
CA LYS A 285 13.52 5.97 -3.88
C LYS A 285 14.48 7.05 -4.37
N SER A 286 15.71 6.69 -4.71
CA SER A 286 16.71 7.65 -5.20
C SER A 286 16.35 8.24 -6.56
N ILE A 287 15.53 7.54 -7.34
CA ILE A 287 15.10 7.94 -8.68
C ILE A 287 13.60 8.30 -8.75
N ASP A 288 12.86 8.17 -7.66
CA ASP A 288 11.44 8.57 -7.57
C ASP A 288 11.28 10.06 -7.24
N ASN A 289 11.81 10.91 -8.13
CA ASN A 289 11.77 12.35 -7.98
C ASN A 289 11.81 13.09 -9.33
N LYS A 290 11.42 14.37 -9.29
CA LYS A 290 11.35 15.24 -10.47
C LYS A 290 12.66 15.28 -11.26
N THR A 291 13.81 15.39 -10.59
CA THR A 291 15.11 15.46 -11.27
C THR A 291 15.35 14.22 -12.12
N ALA A 292 15.12 13.03 -11.57
CA ALA A 292 15.29 11.80 -12.34
C ALA A 292 14.30 11.72 -13.51
N HIS A 293 13.04 12.13 -13.31
CA HIS A 293 12.06 12.19 -14.40
C HIS A 293 12.46 13.14 -15.53
N ASP A 294 12.97 14.34 -15.20
CA ASP A 294 13.46 15.30 -16.19
C ASP A 294 14.68 14.76 -16.97
N LEU A 295 15.40 13.79 -16.40
CA LEU A 295 16.52 13.10 -17.04
C LEU A 295 16.10 11.96 -17.97
N GLY A 296 14.80 11.69 -18.08
CA GLY A 296 14.22 10.76 -19.04
C GLY A 296 13.92 9.35 -18.52
N ILE A 297 13.95 9.12 -17.20
CA ILE A 297 13.55 7.80 -16.68
C ILE A 297 12.04 7.53 -16.94
N PRO A 298 11.65 6.25 -17.09
CA PRO A 298 10.25 5.85 -17.08
C PRO A 298 9.46 6.31 -15.85
N ASP A 299 8.14 6.41 -15.98
CA ASP A 299 7.26 6.76 -14.87
C ASP A 299 7.15 5.58 -13.88
N LEU A 300 7.74 5.75 -12.70
CA LEU A 300 7.77 4.70 -11.68
C LEU A 300 6.38 4.39 -11.13
N ALA A 301 5.49 5.38 -11.06
CA ALA A 301 4.11 5.13 -10.63
C ALA A 301 3.36 4.20 -11.59
N SER A 302 3.56 4.37 -12.89
CA SER A 302 3.04 3.47 -13.92
C SER A 302 3.68 2.07 -13.84
N THR A 303 4.96 2.00 -13.44
CA THR A 303 5.62 0.71 -13.20
C THR A 303 4.99 -0.01 -12.01
N ARG A 304 4.75 0.70 -10.90
CA ARG A 304 4.03 0.17 -9.73
C ARG A 304 2.62 -0.27 -10.11
N PHE A 305 1.91 0.55 -10.88
CA PHE A 305 0.59 0.23 -11.40
C PHE A 305 0.62 -1.10 -12.17
N ALA A 306 1.55 -1.28 -13.12
CA ALA A 306 1.62 -2.48 -13.95
C ALA A 306 1.88 -3.78 -13.16
N ILE A 307 2.64 -3.71 -12.07
CA ILE A 307 2.98 -4.88 -11.24
C ILE A 307 2.04 -5.10 -10.04
N SER A 308 1.04 -4.22 -9.84
CA SER A 308 0.07 -4.33 -8.74
C SER A 308 -1.16 -5.15 -9.15
N ASP A 309 -1.80 -5.78 -8.18
CA ASP A 309 -3.17 -6.26 -8.31
C ASP A 309 -4.10 -5.05 -8.49
N GLN A 310 -4.67 -4.94 -9.70
CA GLN A 310 -5.50 -3.81 -10.10
C GLN A 310 -6.73 -3.62 -9.21
N SER A 311 -7.21 -4.70 -8.60
CA SER A 311 -8.36 -4.63 -7.68
C SER A 311 -7.97 -4.23 -6.25
N GLN A 312 -6.67 -4.12 -5.96
CA GLN A 312 -6.17 -3.60 -4.69
C GLN A 312 -5.70 -2.16 -4.79
N ILE A 313 -5.48 -1.63 -5.99
CA ILE A 313 -5.04 -0.24 -6.18
C ILE A 313 -5.99 0.71 -5.47
N GLY A 314 -5.43 1.48 -4.53
CA GLY A 314 -6.18 2.43 -3.74
C GLY A 314 -6.77 1.89 -2.44
N THR A 315 -6.59 0.60 -2.15
CA THR A 315 -6.94 0.01 -0.86
C THR A 315 -6.00 0.54 0.21
N PRO A 316 -6.50 1.24 1.25
CA PRO A 316 -5.61 1.82 2.26
C PRO A 316 -4.80 0.77 3.03
N THR A 317 -3.64 1.20 3.53
CA THR A 317 -2.81 0.38 4.44
C THR A 317 -3.64 -0.15 5.62
N GLY A 318 -3.48 -1.43 5.94
CA GLY A 318 -4.15 -2.09 7.06
C GLY A 318 -5.50 -2.71 6.73
N TYR A 319 -6.08 -2.44 5.55
CA TYR A 319 -7.28 -3.15 5.09
C TYR A 319 -6.94 -4.62 4.83
N SER A 320 -7.90 -5.51 5.11
CA SER A 320 -7.63 -6.95 5.20
C SER A 320 -8.71 -7.83 4.59
N GLY A 321 -8.45 -9.14 4.52
CA GLY A 321 -9.47 -10.16 4.25
C GLY A 321 -9.70 -10.47 2.76
N THR A 322 -8.87 -9.93 1.89
CA THR A 322 -8.88 -10.24 0.44
C THR A 322 -8.25 -11.61 0.13
N LEU A 323 -7.57 -12.21 1.10
CA LEU A 323 -7.15 -13.61 1.18
C LEU A 323 -7.19 -14.04 2.66
N ILE A 324 -7.67 -15.26 2.91
CA ILE A 324 -7.87 -15.85 4.23
C ILE A 324 -7.28 -17.25 4.17
N GLY A 325 -6.36 -17.51 5.09
CA GLY A 325 -5.83 -18.82 5.37
C GLY A 325 -6.48 -19.42 6.61
N ARG A 326 -6.38 -20.74 6.75
CA ARG A 326 -6.66 -21.46 8.00
C ARG A 326 -5.46 -22.35 8.31
N VAL A 327 -4.90 -22.21 9.50
CA VAL A 327 -3.77 -23.04 9.94
C VAL A 327 -4.23 -24.49 10.02
N ASP A 328 -3.50 -25.39 9.39
CA ASP A 328 -3.82 -26.80 9.40
C ASP A 328 -3.48 -27.43 10.75
N ASN A 329 -4.07 -28.59 11.07
CA ASN A 329 -3.82 -29.30 12.34
C ASN A 329 -2.36 -29.72 12.55
N THR A 330 -1.55 -29.72 11.49
CA THR A 330 -0.10 -29.99 11.56
C THR A 330 0.70 -28.77 11.98
N GLY A 331 0.07 -27.60 12.13
CA GLY A 331 0.71 -26.32 12.34
C GLY A 331 1.34 -25.75 11.07
N VAL A 332 1.78 -24.50 11.18
CA VAL A 332 2.49 -23.75 10.15
C VAL A 332 3.97 -24.12 10.18
N TYR A 333 4.54 -24.38 9.01
CA TYR A 333 5.97 -24.64 8.86
C TYR A 333 6.58 -23.74 7.80
N THR A 334 7.90 -23.54 7.90
CA THR A 334 8.69 -22.85 6.90
C THR A 334 9.67 -23.79 6.23
N ASN A 335 9.77 -23.72 4.91
CA ASN A 335 10.74 -24.50 4.15
C ASN A 335 11.34 -23.65 3.03
N LYS A 336 12.56 -24.00 2.60
CA LYS A 336 13.12 -23.39 1.40
C LYS A 336 12.32 -23.85 0.17
N PRO A 337 12.11 -22.96 -0.82
CA PRO A 337 11.66 -23.34 -2.15
C PRO A 337 12.38 -24.57 -2.69
N LYS A 338 11.63 -25.60 -3.11
CA LYS A 338 12.22 -26.74 -3.81
C LYS A 338 12.73 -26.38 -5.21
N SER A 339 12.22 -25.29 -5.80
CA SER A 339 12.65 -24.76 -7.10
C SER A 339 12.63 -23.23 -7.12
N PRO A 340 13.69 -22.55 -7.62
CA PRO A 340 13.71 -21.10 -7.78
C PRO A 340 12.70 -20.57 -8.81
N THR A 341 12.17 -21.41 -9.70
CA THR A 341 11.21 -21.01 -10.75
C THR A 341 9.74 -21.14 -10.33
N SER A 342 9.47 -21.86 -9.23
CA SER A 342 8.12 -22.30 -8.86
C SER A 342 7.60 -21.68 -7.55
N ALA A 343 8.34 -20.78 -6.91
CA ALA A 343 8.11 -20.49 -5.49
C ALA A 343 8.22 -19.01 -5.08
N HIS A 344 8.56 -18.10 -6.01
CA HIS A 344 8.87 -16.66 -5.82
C HIS A 344 10.38 -16.35 -5.93
N PRO A 345 10.85 -15.68 -7.00
CA PRO A 345 12.29 -15.45 -7.24
C PRO A 345 12.94 -14.48 -6.24
N GLY A 346 12.14 -13.66 -5.55
CA GLY A 346 12.63 -12.67 -4.59
C GLY A 346 12.67 -13.13 -3.12
N TYR A 347 12.22 -14.34 -2.80
CA TYR A 347 12.12 -14.85 -1.43
C TYR A 347 12.70 -16.26 -1.29
N ASP A 348 13.39 -16.52 -0.17
CA ASP A 348 14.13 -17.75 0.06
C ASP A 348 13.37 -18.77 0.92
N THR A 349 12.17 -18.41 1.40
CA THR A 349 11.41 -19.21 2.36
C THR A 349 9.91 -19.15 2.05
N LEU A 350 9.30 -20.34 1.99
CA LEU A 350 7.87 -20.56 1.87
C LEU A 350 7.25 -20.79 3.24
N ILE A 351 5.97 -20.44 3.37
CA ILE A 351 5.11 -20.75 4.51
C ILE A 351 4.05 -21.75 4.05
N GLY A 352 4.07 -22.95 4.64
CA GLY A 352 3.09 -24.02 4.43
C GLY A 352 2.34 -24.37 5.71
N GLY A 353 1.44 -25.36 5.64
CA GLY A 353 0.56 -25.72 6.76
C GLY A 353 -0.58 -24.72 6.99
N ILE A 354 -0.99 -24.05 5.91
CA ILE A 354 -2.12 -23.12 5.88
C ILE A 354 -2.94 -23.42 4.63
N SER A 355 -4.21 -23.77 4.81
CA SER A 355 -5.16 -23.96 3.72
C SER A 355 -5.72 -22.61 3.25
N ASN A 356 -5.86 -22.43 1.93
CA ASN A 356 -6.45 -21.24 1.32
C ASN A 356 -7.98 -21.35 1.31
N GLU A 357 -8.64 -20.54 2.14
CA GLU A 357 -10.08 -20.51 2.31
C GLU A 357 -10.79 -19.51 1.37
N GLY A 358 -10.03 -18.73 0.60
CA GLY A 358 -10.54 -17.68 -0.28
C GLY A 358 -10.41 -16.30 0.36
N GLY A 359 -11.38 -15.42 0.17
CA GLY A 359 -11.42 -14.10 0.80
C GLY A 359 -12.84 -13.54 0.84
N PHE A 360 -13.07 -12.45 1.57
CA PHE A 360 -14.41 -11.86 1.72
C PHE A 360 -14.96 -11.23 0.43
N GLY A 361 -14.16 -11.16 -0.63
CA GLY A 361 -14.52 -10.52 -1.91
C GLY A 361 -14.34 -9.01 -1.92
N ILE A 362 -14.20 -8.39 -0.74
CA ILE A 362 -13.89 -6.97 -0.56
C ILE A 362 -12.79 -6.80 0.49
N PRO A 363 -11.99 -5.72 0.42
CA PRO A 363 -11.11 -5.34 1.52
C PRO A 363 -11.92 -4.80 2.70
N VAL A 364 -11.60 -5.25 3.91
CA VAL A 364 -12.28 -4.87 5.16
C VAL A 364 -11.38 -3.91 5.95
N PRO A 365 -11.90 -2.75 6.40
CA PRO A 365 -11.10 -1.77 7.13
C PRO A 365 -10.63 -2.29 8.50
N PRO A 366 -9.50 -1.78 9.05
CA PRO A 366 -8.95 -2.22 10.34
C PRO A 366 -9.96 -2.19 11.49
N GLU A 367 -10.85 -1.21 11.52
CA GLU A 367 -11.87 -1.00 12.55
C GLU A 367 -12.93 -2.11 12.56
N LYS A 368 -13.10 -2.80 11.42
CA LYS A 368 -14.02 -3.93 11.27
C LYS A 368 -13.29 -5.26 11.35
N MET A 369 -12.08 -5.35 10.83
CA MET A 369 -11.30 -6.59 10.88
C MET A 369 -10.70 -6.86 12.26
N PHE A 370 -10.17 -5.83 12.93
CA PHE A 370 -9.47 -5.91 14.22
C PHE A 370 -10.01 -4.93 15.27
N PRO A 371 -11.34 -4.89 15.52
CA PRO A 371 -11.94 -3.92 16.44
C PRO A 371 -11.31 -3.90 17.83
N ASP A 372 -10.89 -5.04 18.37
CA ASP A 372 -10.27 -5.11 19.69
C ASP A 372 -8.87 -4.49 19.71
N THR A 373 -8.09 -4.70 18.66
CA THR A 373 -6.77 -4.07 18.52
C THR A 373 -6.92 -2.55 18.38
N ILE A 374 -7.86 -2.10 17.54
CA ILE A 374 -8.15 -0.66 17.37
C ILE A 374 -8.57 -0.02 18.69
N LYS A 375 -9.48 -0.68 19.44
CA LYS A 375 -9.91 -0.21 20.76
C LYS A 375 -8.73 -0.11 21.74
N GLN A 376 -7.81 -1.08 21.76
CA GLN A 376 -6.61 -1.02 22.59
C GLN A 376 -5.71 0.15 22.22
N LEU A 377 -5.49 0.40 20.92
CA LEU A 377 -4.68 1.52 20.45
C LEU A 377 -5.30 2.87 20.82
N THR A 378 -6.62 3.02 20.64
CA THR A 378 -7.35 4.22 21.07
C THR A 378 -7.25 4.44 22.57
N ASN A 379 -7.44 3.39 23.38
CA ASN A 379 -7.32 3.48 24.84
C ASN A 379 -5.91 3.83 25.30
N ALA A 380 -4.89 3.45 24.54
CA ALA A 380 -3.50 3.83 24.76
C ALA A 380 -3.18 5.27 24.29
N GLY A 381 -4.16 6.01 23.77
CA GLY A 381 -4.01 7.40 23.33
C GLY A 381 -3.37 7.55 21.95
N TYR A 382 -3.35 6.49 21.12
CA TYR A 382 -2.85 6.60 19.75
C TYR A 382 -3.92 7.15 18.81
N GLU A 383 -3.54 8.17 18.05
CA GLU A 383 -4.36 8.77 17.00
C GLU A 383 -4.70 7.76 15.88
N PRO A 384 -5.91 7.81 15.30
CA PRO A 384 -6.36 6.87 14.26
C PRO A 384 -5.40 6.72 13.08
N PHE A 385 -4.81 7.81 12.60
CA PHE A 385 -3.87 7.78 11.47
C PHE A 385 -2.61 6.93 11.72
N ARG A 386 -2.32 6.59 12.99
CA ARG A 386 -1.17 5.76 13.37
C ARG A 386 -1.52 4.29 13.50
N HIS A 387 -2.80 3.92 13.52
CA HIS A 387 -3.22 2.57 13.89
C HIS A 387 -2.66 1.51 12.95
N ALA A 388 -2.78 1.68 11.63
CA ALA A 388 -2.22 0.72 10.67
C ALA A 388 -0.69 0.54 10.82
N TYR A 389 0.05 1.65 11.01
CA TYR A 389 1.49 1.60 11.26
C TYR A 389 1.83 0.82 12.54
N LEU A 390 1.08 1.07 13.62
CA LEU A 390 1.26 0.41 14.91
C LEU A 390 0.83 -1.05 14.88
N MET A 391 -0.20 -1.40 14.12
CA MET A 391 -0.59 -2.79 13.90
C MET A 391 0.50 -3.59 13.16
N GLN A 392 1.24 -2.93 12.27
CA GLN A 392 2.34 -3.54 11.52
C GLN A 392 3.63 -3.65 12.35
N ARG A 393 3.96 -2.61 13.11
CA ARG A 393 5.24 -2.48 13.82
C ARG A 393 5.18 -2.89 15.30
N GLY A 394 3.98 -3.07 15.84
CA GLY A 394 3.71 -3.23 17.26
C GLY A 394 3.58 -1.89 17.99
N ALA A 395 2.86 -1.91 19.11
CA ALA A 395 2.70 -0.78 20.04
C ALA A 395 2.80 -1.28 21.48
N GLY A 396 4.02 -1.32 22.03
CA GLY A 396 4.26 -1.93 23.33
C GLY A 396 3.81 -3.41 23.33
N ASP A 397 2.93 -3.75 24.26
CA ASP A 397 2.37 -5.10 24.41
C ASP A 397 1.10 -5.36 23.59
N ILE A 398 0.63 -4.36 22.82
CA ILE A 398 -0.57 -4.50 21.99
C ILE A 398 -0.23 -5.37 20.77
N LYS A 399 -0.78 -6.59 20.75
CA LYS A 399 -0.67 -7.52 19.63
C LYS A 399 -1.85 -7.32 18.69
N THR A 400 -1.58 -7.32 17.39
CA THR A 400 -2.63 -7.28 16.37
C THR A 400 -3.24 -8.67 16.21
N VAL A 401 -4.35 -8.89 16.90
CA VAL A 401 -5.15 -10.12 16.88
C VAL A 401 -6.60 -9.78 17.13
N GLN A 402 -7.50 -10.52 16.49
CA GLN A 402 -8.94 -10.42 16.76
C GLN A 402 -9.50 -11.79 17.15
N PRO A 403 -9.91 -11.98 18.42
CA PRO A 403 -10.70 -13.14 18.82
C PRO A 403 -12.00 -13.23 18.04
N ILE A 404 -12.38 -14.45 17.67
CA ILE A 404 -13.60 -14.73 16.90
C ILE A 404 -14.72 -15.06 17.88
N THR A 405 -15.68 -14.15 17.98
CA THR A 405 -16.94 -14.35 18.71
C THR A 405 -18.11 -14.35 17.73
N GLN A 406 -19.28 -14.83 18.16
CA GLN A 406 -20.47 -14.77 17.31
C GLN A 406 -20.84 -13.31 16.96
N GLU A 407 -20.74 -12.40 17.93
CA GLU A 407 -20.97 -10.95 17.69
C GLU A 407 -20.01 -10.37 16.65
N TYR A 408 -18.73 -10.75 16.69
CA TYR A 408 -17.75 -10.34 15.68
C TYR A 408 -18.14 -10.85 14.29
N LYS A 409 -18.51 -12.13 14.17
CA LYS A 409 -18.92 -12.74 12.90
C LYS A 409 -20.15 -12.05 12.32
N ASP A 410 -21.15 -11.78 13.16
CA ASP A 410 -22.39 -11.12 12.75
C ASP A 410 -22.14 -9.68 12.30
N SER A 411 -21.32 -8.94 13.05
CA SER A 411 -20.89 -7.58 12.69
C SER A 411 -20.12 -7.53 11.37
N LEU A 412 -19.16 -8.46 11.19
CA LEU A 412 -18.37 -8.57 9.97
C LEU A 412 -19.23 -8.97 8.77
N SER A 413 -20.15 -9.92 8.95
CA SER A 413 -21.10 -10.35 7.92
C SER A 413 -22.00 -9.21 7.48
N ALA A 414 -22.58 -8.49 8.45
CA ALA A 414 -23.44 -7.33 8.16
C ALA A 414 -22.67 -6.24 7.40
N PHE A 415 -21.41 -5.97 7.78
CA PHE A 415 -20.57 -5.03 7.05
C PHE A 415 -20.35 -5.47 5.59
N ILE A 416 -19.94 -6.72 5.36
CA ILE A 416 -19.66 -7.24 4.03
C ILE A 416 -20.92 -7.25 3.16
N GLU A 417 -22.05 -7.70 3.70
CA GLU A 417 -23.32 -7.69 2.98
C GLU A 417 -23.75 -6.29 2.56
N ASN A 418 -23.60 -5.30 3.45
CA ASN A 418 -23.97 -3.92 3.15
C ASN A 418 -23.05 -3.33 2.08
N ALA A 419 -21.73 -3.50 2.22
CA ALA A 419 -20.75 -3.03 1.24
C ALA A 419 -20.99 -3.65 -0.16
N LEU A 420 -21.36 -4.93 -0.23
CA LEU A 420 -21.70 -5.60 -1.49
C LEU A 420 -23.04 -5.14 -2.08
N LYS A 421 -24.02 -4.73 -1.26
CA LYS A 421 -25.33 -4.21 -1.72
C LYS A 421 -25.25 -2.79 -2.24
N GLU A 422 -24.42 -1.94 -1.63
CA GLU A 422 -24.38 -0.51 -1.90
C GLU A 422 -23.62 -0.14 -3.19
N ASN A 423 -23.05 -1.11 -3.93
CA ASN A 423 -21.98 -0.83 -4.90
C ASN A 423 -20.93 0.10 -4.26
N ASP A 424 -20.62 -0.18 -2.98
CA ASP A 424 -19.64 0.58 -2.21
C ASP A 424 -18.36 0.65 -3.06
N PRO A 425 -17.67 1.80 -3.17
CA PRO A 425 -16.38 1.89 -3.84
C PRO A 425 -15.35 0.81 -3.47
N TYR A 426 -15.51 0.09 -2.35
CA TYR A 426 -14.69 -1.08 -1.99
C TYR A 426 -15.15 -2.41 -2.61
N SER A 427 -16.31 -2.45 -3.28
CA SER A 427 -16.84 -3.61 -3.99
C SER A 427 -16.17 -3.78 -5.36
N PHE A 428 -14.93 -4.26 -5.37
CA PHE A 428 -14.29 -4.65 -6.63
C PHE A 428 -14.97 -5.91 -7.22
N ALA A 429 -15.70 -5.69 -8.32
CA ALA A 429 -16.00 -6.63 -9.40
C ALA A 429 -16.34 -8.09 -9.03
N ILE A 430 -17.52 -8.33 -8.43
CA ILE A 430 -18.28 -9.57 -8.69
C ILE A 430 -19.30 -9.29 -9.81
N SER A 431 -18.81 -8.80 -10.96
CA SER A 431 -19.66 -8.61 -12.15
C SER A 431 -19.65 -9.88 -12.99
N LYS A 432 -20.63 -10.75 -12.69
CA LYS A 432 -21.24 -11.80 -13.53
C LYS A 432 -20.53 -12.07 -14.88
N LYS A 433 -19.91 -13.26 -15.00
CA LYS A 433 -19.80 -13.96 -16.28
C LYS A 433 -21.19 -14.04 -16.93
N LYS A 434 -21.51 -13.18 -17.90
CA LYS A 434 -22.61 -13.43 -18.81
C LYS A 434 -22.24 -14.66 -19.64
N LYS A 435 -22.84 -15.80 -19.28
CA LYS A 435 -23.03 -16.92 -20.21
C LYS A 435 -23.85 -16.41 -21.40
N GLY A 436 -23.43 -16.81 -22.61
CA GLY A 436 -24.31 -16.81 -23.78
C GLY A 436 -23.77 -16.04 -24.97
N ALA A 437 -22.77 -16.61 -25.64
CA ALA A 437 -22.71 -16.50 -27.09
C ALA A 437 -23.74 -17.47 -27.67
N LYS A 438 -24.69 -16.95 -28.44
CA LYS A 438 -25.25 -17.59 -29.62
C LYS A 438 -25.35 -16.53 -30.70
#